data_AF-A0A9E5IUA5-F1
#
_entry.id   AF-A0A9E5IUA5-F1
#
_cell.length_a   1.000
_cell.length_b   1.000
_cell.length_c   1.000
_cell.angle_alpha   90.00
_cell.angle_beta   90.00
_cell.angle_gamma   90.00
#
_symmetry.space_group_name_H-M   'P 1'
#
loop_
_entity.id
_entity.type
_entity.pdbx_description
1 polymer ?
#
loop_
_entity_poly.entity_id
_entity_poly.type
_entity_poly.pdbx_seq_one_letter_code
_entity_poly.pdbx_strand_id
1 'polypeptide(L)'
;MTATDIAGPYFEDFHLGLEFDAPAVTLNAGHAALHQATFGDRMRLPLDHHASRRTTGNDRPLAHPLLPINIAIGQSTWASQRVKANLFYRGLTLLRPVHLEDTLYTRTKVVGLRQNKPQSGRAATGIVALEMTTVNQAGDTVLHFWRCPMIPCRDAEARTGHADDLERIGAAVGVEAARAAIPETWDLVDCKHWSGRKARDLQAGERFRIEARDTITLAPELVRSSLNMAMAHTDAKLSYLGERLVYGGHTIFMGYAQLTRALPNLLSLLAWERCDHTAPVVENDRLRTECTVTDIVPLPADRGALLRIAAEVHAARGEPETESKVLDWTFWAWSA
;
A
#
# COMPACT_ATOMS: atom_id res chain seq x y z
N MET A 1 42.01 -10.81 -10.90
CA MET A 1 40.85 -9.90 -11.09
C MET A 1 40.20 -9.70 -9.74
N THR A 2 39.97 -8.46 -9.30
CA THR A 2 39.24 -8.16 -8.07
C THR A 2 37.74 -8.15 -8.38
N ALA A 3 36.98 -9.02 -7.72
CA ALA A 3 35.52 -9.00 -7.79
C ALA A 3 34.98 -7.91 -6.86
N THR A 4 33.90 -7.25 -7.27
CA THR A 4 33.14 -6.32 -6.43
C THR A 4 31.78 -6.94 -6.16
N ASP A 5 31.48 -7.17 -4.89
CA ASP A 5 30.19 -7.71 -4.47
C ASP A 5 29.15 -6.57 -4.40
N ILE A 6 28.00 -6.78 -5.04
CA ILE A 6 26.87 -5.85 -4.97
C ILE A 6 25.85 -6.40 -3.97
N ALA A 7 25.56 -5.63 -2.92
CA ALA A 7 24.70 -6.03 -1.83
C ALA A 7 23.75 -4.90 -1.42
N GLY A 8 22.54 -5.26 -0.97
CA GLY A 8 21.63 -4.33 -0.31
C GLY A 8 22.16 -3.89 1.07
N PRO A 9 21.74 -2.71 1.55
CA PRO A 9 22.26 -2.11 2.78
C PRO A 9 21.88 -2.89 4.04
N TYR A 10 22.80 -2.91 5.00
CA TYR A 10 22.57 -3.28 6.39
C TYR A 10 22.27 -2.04 7.23
N PHE A 11 21.81 -2.23 8.47
CA PHE A 11 21.41 -1.12 9.34
C PHE A 11 22.55 -0.10 9.58
N GLU A 12 23.80 -0.56 9.63
CA GLU A 12 24.98 0.29 9.84
C GLU A 12 25.33 1.16 8.64
N ASP A 13 24.78 0.87 7.45
CA ASP A 13 25.06 1.61 6.23
C ASP A 13 24.20 2.90 6.11
N PHE A 14 23.24 3.10 7.03
CA PHE A 14 22.34 4.26 7.02
C PHE A 14 22.85 5.41 7.89
N HIS A 15 22.61 6.64 7.43
CA HIS A 15 22.73 7.86 8.22
C HIS A 15 21.56 8.80 7.95
N LEU A 16 21.25 9.70 8.89
CA LEU A 16 20.21 10.71 8.71
C LEU A 16 20.48 11.57 7.46
N GLY A 17 19.45 11.82 6.68
CA GLY A 17 19.55 12.58 5.43
C GLY A 17 20.10 11.80 4.24
N LEU A 18 20.38 10.49 4.37
CA LEU A 18 20.64 9.66 3.19
C LEU A 18 19.43 9.71 2.26
N GLU A 19 19.66 10.07 1.00
CA GLU A 19 18.63 10.15 -0.03
C GLU A 19 18.98 9.23 -1.20
N PHE A 20 17.96 8.61 -1.77
CA PHE A 20 18.07 7.78 -2.97
C PHE A 20 16.76 7.81 -3.74
N ASP A 21 16.83 7.49 -5.02
CA ASP A 21 15.69 7.33 -5.91
C ASP A 21 15.80 6.02 -6.70
N ALA A 22 14.78 5.77 -7.51
CA ALA A 22 14.70 4.62 -8.40
C ALA A 22 14.30 5.09 -9.80
N PRO A 23 14.47 4.26 -10.84
CA PRO A 23 14.03 4.59 -12.18
C PRO A 23 12.57 5.05 -12.21
N ALA A 24 12.31 6.14 -12.94
CA ALA A 24 10.97 6.65 -13.13
C ALA A 24 10.11 5.66 -13.91
N VAL A 25 8.81 5.59 -13.59
CA VAL A 25 7.88 4.64 -14.22
C VAL A 25 6.70 5.40 -14.81
N THR A 26 6.55 5.36 -16.13
CA THR A 26 5.32 5.78 -16.80
C THR A 26 4.27 4.69 -16.64
N LEU A 27 3.18 5.00 -15.92
CA LEU A 27 2.04 4.10 -15.83
C LEU A 27 1.36 4.02 -17.19
N ASN A 28 1.03 2.81 -17.64
CA ASN A 28 0.37 2.62 -18.94
C ASN A 28 -0.66 1.48 -18.85
N ALA A 29 -1.32 1.19 -19.96
CA ALA A 29 -2.34 0.13 -20.02
C ALA A 29 -1.81 -1.26 -19.63
N GLY A 30 -0.52 -1.55 -19.83
CA GLY A 30 0.09 -2.81 -19.40
C GLY A 30 0.16 -2.95 -17.88
N HIS A 31 0.51 -1.87 -17.17
CA HIS A 31 0.49 -1.84 -15.70
C HIS A 31 -0.93 -2.00 -15.16
N ALA A 32 -1.91 -1.33 -15.78
CA ALA A 32 -3.32 -1.45 -15.41
C ALA A 32 -3.85 -2.88 -15.65
N ALA A 33 -3.53 -3.48 -16.80
CA ALA A 33 -3.94 -4.85 -17.13
C ALA A 33 -3.32 -5.89 -16.18
N LEU A 34 -2.04 -5.74 -15.82
CA LEU A 34 -1.40 -6.61 -14.83
C LEU A 34 -2.07 -6.47 -13.46
N HIS A 35 -2.31 -5.24 -13.00
CA HIS A 35 -3.03 -5.00 -11.75
C HIS A 35 -4.41 -5.65 -11.75
N GLN A 36 -5.17 -5.48 -12.83
CA GLN A 36 -6.48 -6.09 -12.99
C GLN A 36 -6.42 -7.63 -13.00
N ALA A 37 -5.44 -8.21 -13.69
CA ALA A 37 -5.25 -9.66 -13.75
C ALA A 37 -4.85 -10.26 -12.39
N THR A 38 -4.11 -9.52 -11.56
CA THR A 38 -3.70 -9.97 -10.23
C THR A 38 -4.85 -9.92 -9.21
N PHE A 39 -5.69 -8.87 -9.23
CA PHE A 39 -6.65 -8.63 -8.15
C PHE A 39 -8.12 -8.76 -8.55
N GLY A 40 -8.45 -8.64 -9.83
CA GLY A 40 -9.84 -8.69 -10.31
C GLY A 40 -10.73 -7.61 -9.69
N ASP A 41 -10.16 -6.46 -9.33
CA ASP A 41 -10.88 -5.36 -8.69
C ASP A 41 -12.02 -4.82 -9.58
N ARG A 42 -13.05 -4.23 -8.95
CA ARG A 42 -14.28 -3.79 -9.62
C ARG A 42 -14.58 -2.30 -9.47
N MET A 43 -13.60 -1.48 -9.08
CA MET A 43 -13.74 -0.03 -9.10
C MET A 43 -14.11 0.44 -10.50
N ARG A 44 -15.21 1.18 -10.60
CA ARG A 44 -15.81 1.51 -11.90
C ARG A 44 -14.98 2.49 -12.73
N LEU A 45 -14.43 3.54 -12.10
CA LEU A 45 -13.74 4.61 -12.83
C LEU A 45 -12.41 4.21 -13.48
N PRO A 46 -11.57 3.34 -12.87
CA PRO A 46 -10.40 2.80 -13.57
C PRO A 46 -10.75 1.85 -14.73
N LEU A 47 -11.95 1.24 -14.73
CA LEU A 47 -12.37 0.26 -15.73
C LEU A 47 -13.16 0.87 -16.90
N ASP A 48 -14.03 1.85 -16.64
CA ASP A 48 -14.81 2.53 -17.67
C ASP A 48 -14.15 3.88 -18.02
N HIS A 49 -13.34 3.88 -19.07
CA HIS A 49 -12.63 5.09 -19.52
C HIS A 49 -13.57 6.21 -19.97
N HIS A 50 -14.80 5.89 -20.42
CA HIS A 50 -15.76 6.92 -20.83
C HIS A 50 -16.38 7.61 -19.62
N ALA A 51 -16.79 6.85 -18.60
CA ALA A 51 -17.21 7.41 -17.32
C ALA A 51 -16.06 8.15 -16.64
N SER A 52 -14.86 7.56 -16.64
CA SER A 52 -13.63 8.19 -16.13
C SER A 52 -13.41 9.58 -16.74
N ARG A 53 -13.48 9.69 -18.07
CA ARG A 53 -13.32 10.97 -18.76
C ARG A 53 -14.38 12.00 -18.36
N ARG A 54 -15.65 11.60 -18.30
CA ARG A 54 -16.76 12.51 -17.92
C ARG A 54 -16.66 12.95 -16.46
N THR A 55 -16.27 12.04 -15.58
CA THR A 55 -16.13 12.34 -14.15
C THR A 55 -14.90 13.17 -13.84
N THR A 56 -13.74 12.82 -14.42
CA THR A 56 -12.47 13.47 -14.08
C THR A 56 -12.19 14.74 -14.89
N GLY A 57 -12.86 14.89 -16.04
CA GLY A 57 -12.53 15.91 -17.04
C GLY A 57 -11.20 15.68 -17.76
N ASN A 58 -10.56 14.52 -17.57
CA ASN A 58 -9.27 14.18 -18.16
C ASN A 58 -9.45 13.16 -19.29
N ASP A 59 -8.82 13.40 -20.44
CA ASP A 59 -8.86 12.49 -21.59
C ASP A 59 -8.06 11.20 -21.36
N ARG A 60 -7.11 11.21 -20.41
CA ARG A 60 -6.33 10.03 -20.03
C ARG A 60 -7.10 9.21 -18.98
N PRO A 61 -7.18 7.88 -19.10
CA PRO A 61 -7.89 7.06 -18.12
C PRO A 61 -7.33 7.18 -16.71
N LEU A 62 -8.20 7.14 -15.69
CA LEU A 62 -7.79 7.08 -14.29
C LEU A 62 -7.06 5.77 -13.99
N ALA A 63 -5.90 5.85 -13.35
CA ALA A 63 -5.23 4.67 -12.80
C ALA A 63 -5.93 4.21 -11.51
N HIS A 64 -6.02 2.90 -11.29
CA HIS A 64 -6.49 2.37 -10.01
C HIS A 64 -5.62 2.92 -8.86
N PRO A 65 -6.18 3.45 -7.74
CA PRO A 65 -5.42 4.20 -6.72
C PRO A 65 -4.30 3.39 -6.06
N LEU A 66 -4.44 2.06 -6.00
CA LEU A 66 -3.41 1.18 -5.45
C LEU A 66 -2.22 0.97 -6.41
N LEU A 67 -2.37 1.23 -7.70
CA LEU A 67 -1.29 1.09 -8.68
C LEU A 67 -0.14 2.11 -8.46
N PRO A 68 -0.37 3.43 -8.38
CA PRO A 68 0.70 4.37 -8.06
C PRO A 68 1.29 4.14 -6.66
N ILE A 69 0.48 3.70 -5.69
CA ILE A 69 0.97 3.31 -4.36
C ILE A 69 1.94 2.12 -4.46
N ASN A 70 1.61 1.10 -5.24
CA ASN A 70 2.48 -0.05 -5.48
C ASN A 70 3.83 0.38 -6.06
N ILE A 71 3.82 1.23 -7.09
CA ILE A 71 5.05 1.75 -7.72
C ILE A 71 5.88 2.56 -6.71
N ALA A 72 5.26 3.48 -5.97
CA ALA A 72 5.98 4.31 -5.00
C ALA A 72 6.64 3.46 -3.90
N ILE A 73 5.92 2.45 -3.38
CA ILE A 73 6.49 1.54 -2.38
C ILE A 73 7.63 0.73 -3.00
N GLY A 74 7.45 0.15 -4.18
CA GLY A 74 8.47 -0.62 -4.87
C GLY A 74 9.75 0.18 -5.17
N GLN A 75 9.62 1.39 -5.71
CA GLN A 75 10.72 2.33 -5.93
C GLN A 75 11.52 2.64 -4.65
N SER A 76 10.84 2.69 -3.49
CA SER A 76 11.52 2.97 -2.21
C SER A 76 12.36 1.80 -1.65
N THR A 77 12.32 0.61 -2.27
CA THR A 77 12.84 -0.62 -1.65
C THR A 77 14.34 -0.82 -1.74
N TRP A 78 15.10 0.10 -2.35
CA TRP A 78 16.56 0.08 -2.30
C TRP A 78 17.08 0.00 -0.86
N ALA A 79 16.53 0.82 0.06
CA ALA A 79 16.88 0.78 1.48
C ALA A 79 16.38 -0.45 2.23
N SER A 80 15.55 -1.29 1.61
CA SER A 80 14.87 -2.37 2.32
C SER A 80 14.95 -3.71 1.58
N GLN A 81 16.01 -3.93 0.82
CA GLN A 81 16.28 -5.22 0.17
C GLN A 81 16.38 -6.36 1.20
N ARG A 82 16.94 -6.06 2.38
CA ARG A 82 17.14 -6.99 3.51
C ARG A 82 16.04 -6.94 4.55
N VAL A 83 14.88 -6.36 4.23
CA VAL A 83 13.80 -6.15 5.19
C VAL A 83 13.37 -7.46 5.84
N LYS A 84 13.25 -7.45 7.17
CA LYS A 84 12.65 -8.55 7.93
C LYS A 84 11.13 -8.37 8.06
N ALA A 85 10.71 -7.14 8.33
CA ALA A 85 9.32 -6.73 8.40
C ALA A 85 9.21 -5.21 8.17
N ASN A 86 8.10 -4.75 7.60
CA ASN A 86 7.76 -3.33 7.59
C ASN A 86 6.73 -3.08 8.71
N LEU A 87 7.11 -2.30 9.71
CA LEU A 87 6.34 -2.21 10.95
C LEU A 87 5.06 -1.37 10.82
N PHE A 88 5.10 -0.33 9.98
CA PHE A 88 3.93 0.49 9.69
C PHE A 88 4.15 1.35 8.45
N TYR A 89 3.05 1.88 7.93
CA TYR A 89 2.99 3.03 7.03
C TYR A 89 2.28 4.17 7.78
N ARG A 90 2.73 5.42 7.61
CA ARG A 90 2.10 6.63 8.18
C ARG A 90 1.98 7.70 7.11
N GLY A 91 0.97 8.55 7.22
CA GLY A 91 0.80 9.70 6.33
C GLY A 91 0.38 9.37 4.90
N LEU A 92 0.19 8.09 4.55
CA LEU A 92 -0.03 7.70 3.16
C LEU A 92 -1.38 8.22 2.66
N THR A 93 -1.30 9.31 1.89
CA THR A 93 -2.44 9.99 1.28
C THR A 93 -2.17 10.11 -0.21
N LEU A 94 -3.10 9.63 -1.04
CA LEU A 94 -3.07 9.86 -2.48
C LEU A 94 -3.51 11.31 -2.72
N LEU A 95 -2.56 12.22 -2.66
CA LEU A 95 -2.79 13.67 -2.69
C LEU A 95 -3.41 14.13 -4.00
N ARG A 96 -3.19 13.37 -5.08
CA ARG A 96 -3.72 13.65 -6.41
C ARG A 96 -4.09 12.35 -7.13
N PRO A 97 -5.16 12.34 -7.93
CA PRO A 97 -5.48 11.21 -8.79
C PRO A 97 -4.39 11.07 -9.86
N VAL A 98 -3.98 9.83 -10.12
CA VAL A 98 -3.00 9.51 -11.17
C VAL A 98 -3.76 8.98 -12.37
N HIS A 99 -3.37 9.42 -13.56
CA HIS A 99 -3.92 8.92 -14.81
C HIS A 99 -2.87 8.09 -15.54
N LEU A 100 -3.31 7.22 -16.43
CA LEU A 100 -2.38 6.54 -17.33
C LEU A 100 -1.59 7.58 -18.14
N GLU A 101 -0.38 7.20 -18.50
CA GLU A 101 0.69 8.03 -19.06
C GLU A 101 1.32 9.06 -18.09
N ASP A 102 0.87 9.15 -16.84
CA ASP A 102 1.67 9.85 -15.81
C ASP A 102 2.95 9.06 -15.50
N THR A 103 4.04 9.78 -15.28
CA THR A 103 5.35 9.21 -14.92
C THR A 103 5.69 9.51 -13.48
N LEU A 104 5.93 8.47 -12.68
CA LEU A 104 6.16 8.56 -11.24
C LEU A 104 7.64 8.53 -10.89
N TYR A 105 8.07 9.51 -10.10
CA TYR A 105 9.42 9.67 -9.56
C TYR A 105 9.34 9.63 -8.04
N THR A 106 9.94 8.63 -7.40
CA THR A 106 9.95 8.52 -5.93
C THR A 106 11.34 8.78 -5.37
N ARG A 107 11.45 9.82 -4.54
CA ARG A 107 12.61 10.06 -3.67
C ARG A 107 12.33 9.46 -2.31
N THR A 108 13.32 8.78 -1.75
CA THR A 108 13.27 8.25 -0.38
C THR A 108 14.40 8.83 0.46
N LYS A 109 14.07 9.27 1.68
CA LYS A 109 15.00 9.89 2.63
C LYS A 109 14.98 9.17 3.97
N VAL A 110 16.16 8.92 4.54
CA VAL A 110 16.29 8.45 5.92
C VAL A 110 16.08 9.62 6.88
N VAL A 111 15.03 9.53 7.69
CA VAL A 111 14.60 10.59 8.63
C VAL A 111 14.68 10.17 10.10
N GLY A 112 15.03 8.92 10.38
CA GLY A 112 15.22 8.42 11.73
C GLY A 112 15.87 7.04 11.75
N LEU A 113 16.68 6.79 12.76
CA LEU A 113 17.36 5.52 12.99
C LEU A 113 17.22 5.12 14.46
N ARG A 114 16.70 3.93 14.69
CA ARG A 114 16.61 3.35 16.04
C ARG A 114 17.02 1.90 16.01
N GLN A 115 18.11 1.56 16.69
CA GLN A 115 18.49 0.17 16.87
C GLN A 115 17.48 -0.52 17.81
N ASN A 116 17.11 -1.75 17.49
CA ASN A 116 16.28 -2.55 18.38
C ASN A 116 17.06 -2.97 19.63
N LYS A 117 16.35 -3.11 20.76
CA LYS A 117 16.96 -3.60 22.00
C LYS A 117 17.54 -5.00 21.76
N PRO A 118 18.77 -5.29 22.24
CA PRO A 118 19.35 -6.63 22.16
C PRO A 118 18.40 -7.66 22.78
N GLN A 119 18.27 -8.81 22.12
CA GLN A 119 17.47 -9.93 22.61
C GLN A 119 18.32 -11.19 22.55
N SER A 120 18.42 -11.91 23.68
CA SER A 120 19.23 -13.13 23.77
C SER A 120 18.85 -14.12 22.67
N GLY A 121 19.85 -14.62 21.94
CA GLY A 121 19.68 -15.56 20.83
C GLY A 121 19.14 -14.96 19.53
N ARG A 122 19.07 -13.63 19.39
CA ARG A 122 18.65 -12.97 18.15
C ARG A 122 19.69 -11.98 17.66
N ALA A 123 20.07 -12.10 16.38
CA ALA A 123 20.97 -11.15 15.72
C ALA A 123 20.41 -9.72 15.73
N ALA A 124 21.30 -8.76 15.92
CA ALA A 124 21.00 -7.34 15.96
C ALA A 124 20.25 -6.85 14.71
N THR A 125 19.34 -5.92 14.93
CA THR A 125 18.51 -5.27 13.90
C THR A 125 18.29 -3.81 14.30
N GLY A 126 17.92 -2.99 13.33
CA GLY A 126 17.44 -1.64 13.58
C GLY A 126 16.25 -1.29 12.69
N ILE A 127 15.56 -0.22 13.07
CA ILE A 127 14.42 0.34 12.34
C ILE A 127 14.92 1.60 11.65
N VAL A 128 14.70 1.65 10.34
CA VAL A 128 15.01 2.82 9.51
C VAL A 128 13.70 3.52 9.20
N ALA A 129 13.52 4.75 9.68
CA ALA A 129 12.37 5.55 9.29
C ALA A 129 12.66 6.24 7.97
N LEU A 130 11.83 5.95 6.97
CA LEU A 130 11.95 6.44 5.61
C LEU A 130 10.78 7.37 5.30
N GLU A 131 11.10 8.52 4.70
CA GLU A 131 10.16 9.46 4.10
C GLU A 131 10.20 9.30 2.58
N MET A 132 9.04 9.05 1.96
CA MET A 132 8.91 8.94 0.52
C MET A 132 8.12 10.13 0.00
N THR A 133 8.65 10.76 -1.05
CA THR A 133 7.93 11.77 -1.84
C THR A 133 7.87 11.27 -3.29
N THR A 134 6.66 11.05 -3.79
CA THR A 134 6.43 10.66 -5.19
C THR A 134 5.80 11.82 -5.94
N VAL A 135 6.44 12.25 -7.02
CA VAL A 135 5.93 13.30 -7.92
C VAL A 135 5.63 12.75 -9.30
N ASN A 136 4.77 13.44 -10.05
CA ASN A 136 4.54 13.16 -11.47
C ASN A 136 5.53 13.95 -12.38
N GLN A 137 5.40 13.79 -13.70
CA GLN A 137 6.19 14.52 -14.71
C GLN A 137 6.00 16.04 -14.71
N ALA A 138 4.92 16.55 -14.11
CA ALA A 138 4.67 17.98 -13.95
C ALA A 138 5.27 18.54 -12.63
N GLY A 139 5.88 17.69 -11.80
CA GLY A 139 6.41 18.06 -10.49
C GLY A 139 5.35 18.11 -9.39
N ASP A 140 4.11 17.68 -9.66
CA ASP A 140 3.07 17.61 -8.64
C ASP A 140 3.29 16.44 -7.71
N THR A 141 3.22 16.66 -6.40
CA THR A 141 3.26 15.59 -5.40
C THR A 141 2.00 14.72 -5.47
N VAL A 142 2.18 13.44 -5.72
CA VAL A 142 1.12 12.43 -5.81
C VAL A 142 0.99 11.66 -4.49
N LEU A 143 2.12 11.29 -3.88
CA LEU A 143 2.18 10.61 -2.59
C LEU A 143 3.27 11.25 -1.73
N HIS A 144 2.98 11.40 -0.43
CA HIS A 144 3.96 11.77 0.58
C HIS A 144 3.67 10.97 1.84
N PHE A 145 4.60 10.11 2.24
CA PHE A 145 4.33 9.14 3.32
C PHE A 145 5.60 8.61 3.97
N TRP A 146 5.43 7.90 5.08
CA TRP A 146 6.51 7.29 5.84
C TRP A 146 6.30 5.80 6.02
N ARG A 147 7.40 5.06 6.11
CA ARG A 147 7.41 3.63 6.43
C ARG A 147 8.64 3.28 7.26
N CYS A 148 8.54 2.22 8.04
CA CYS A 148 9.59 1.80 8.97
C CYS A 148 9.96 0.32 8.78
N PRO A 149 10.84 -0.01 7.81
CA PRO A 149 11.41 -1.34 7.71
C PRO A 149 12.37 -1.64 8.86
N MET A 150 12.32 -2.89 9.33
CA MET A 150 13.33 -3.48 10.19
C MET A 150 14.43 -4.13 9.33
N ILE A 151 15.66 -3.67 9.47
CA ILE A 151 16.82 -4.10 8.69
C ILE A 151 17.81 -4.82 9.64
N PRO A 152 18.42 -5.94 9.21
CA PRO A 152 19.49 -6.59 9.98
C PRO A 152 20.73 -5.71 10.08
N CYS A 153 21.43 -5.82 11.21
CA CYS A 153 22.82 -5.42 11.28
C CYS A 153 23.70 -6.47 10.56
N ARG A 154 24.82 -6.02 10.02
CA ARG A 154 25.85 -6.87 9.42
C ARG A 154 26.56 -7.68 10.50
N ASP A 155 26.91 -7.03 11.60
CA ASP A 155 27.37 -7.70 12.81
C ASP A 155 26.16 -8.07 13.69
N ALA A 156 26.06 -9.35 14.03
CA ALA A 156 24.97 -9.87 14.86
C ALA A 156 24.96 -9.28 16.29
N GLU A 157 26.11 -8.79 16.77
CA GLU A 157 26.26 -8.19 18.09
C GLU A 157 26.46 -6.66 18.05
N ALA A 158 26.18 -6.02 16.91
CA ALA A 158 26.40 -4.60 16.68
C ALA A 158 25.78 -3.71 17.78
N ARG A 159 26.45 -2.61 18.10
CA ARG A 159 25.94 -1.53 18.97
C ARG A 159 26.20 -0.17 18.33
N THR A 160 25.24 0.29 17.52
CA THR A 160 25.34 1.51 16.71
C THR A 160 25.11 2.80 17.49
N GLY A 161 24.40 2.72 18.63
CA GLY A 161 24.02 3.90 19.42
C GLY A 161 22.82 4.70 18.87
N HIS A 162 22.28 4.35 17.70
CA HIS A 162 21.09 4.98 17.14
C HIS A 162 19.85 4.72 18.02
N ALA A 163 19.20 5.80 18.45
CA ALA A 163 18.10 5.76 19.42
C ALA A 163 17.01 6.82 19.14
N ASP A 164 16.82 7.22 17.88
CA ASP A 164 15.84 8.25 17.52
C ASP A 164 14.41 7.87 17.95
N ASP A 165 13.62 8.88 18.32
CA ASP A 165 12.21 8.71 18.64
C ASP A 165 11.37 8.58 17.36
N LEU A 166 11.19 7.34 16.92
CA LEU A 166 10.42 7.04 15.71
C LEU A 166 8.90 7.22 15.88
N GLU A 167 8.38 7.40 17.11
CA GLU A 167 6.95 7.61 17.33
C GLU A 167 6.50 8.98 16.83
N ARG A 168 7.41 9.95 16.81
CA ARG A 168 7.19 11.32 16.33
C ARG A 168 7.30 11.48 14.82
N ILE A 169 7.73 10.44 14.10
CA ILE A 169 8.00 10.52 12.65
C ILE A 169 6.73 10.27 11.84
N GLY A 170 6.49 11.17 10.88
CA GLY A 170 5.37 11.12 9.95
C GLY A 170 4.11 11.80 10.47
N ALA A 171 3.13 11.92 9.58
CA ALA A 171 1.85 12.55 9.88
C ALA A 171 0.77 11.51 10.19
N ALA A 172 -0.05 11.78 11.20
CA ALA A 172 -1.32 11.09 11.35
C ALA A 172 -2.23 11.45 10.17
N VAL A 173 -2.95 10.46 9.66
CA VAL A 173 -3.96 10.66 8.61
C VAL A 173 -5.31 10.68 9.28
N GLY A 174 -6.09 11.74 9.03
CA GLY A 174 -7.47 11.85 9.48
C GLY A 174 -8.39 12.28 8.35
N VAL A 175 -9.65 12.53 8.70
CA VAL A 175 -10.70 12.96 7.75
C VAL A 175 -10.30 14.19 6.93
N GLU A 176 -9.59 15.16 7.52
CA GLU A 176 -9.19 16.38 6.81
C GLU A 176 -8.17 16.11 5.70
N ALA A 177 -7.22 15.20 5.94
CA ALA A 177 -6.28 14.77 4.90
C ALA A 177 -7.02 14.06 3.76
N ALA A 178 -7.97 13.19 4.10
CA ALA A 178 -8.81 12.52 3.09
C ALA A 178 -9.67 13.52 2.31
N ARG A 179 -10.28 14.50 2.98
CA ARG A 179 -11.07 15.57 2.36
C ARG A 179 -10.25 16.42 1.39
N ALA A 180 -9.03 16.79 1.78
CA ALA A 180 -8.12 17.56 0.95
C ALA A 180 -7.64 16.79 -0.30
N ALA A 181 -7.64 15.46 -0.25
CA ALA A 181 -7.28 14.61 -1.37
C ALA A 181 -8.40 14.43 -2.43
N ILE A 182 -9.62 14.91 -2.16
CA ILE A 182 -10.72 14.79 -3.11
C ILE A 182 -10.57 15.86 -4.21
N PRO A 183 -10.51 15.48 -5.50
CA PRO A 183 -10.38 16.46 -6.58
C PRO A 183 -11.62 17.35 -6.67
N GLU A 184 -11.48 18.67 -6.56
CA GLU A 184 -12.61 19.60 -6.58
C GLU A 184 -13.38 19.61 -7.91
N THR A 185 -12.69 19.28 -9.01
CA THR A 185 -13.22 19.38 -10.38
C THR A 185 -14.02 18.17 -10.83
N TRP A 186 -14.11 17.10 -10.02
CA TRP A 186 -14.78 15.88 -10.45
C TRP A 186 -16.31 15.99 -10.43
N ASP A 187 -16.95 15.59 -11.52
CA ASP A 187 -18.40 15.54 -11.70
C ASP A 187 -18.95 14.11 -11.52
N LEU A 188 -19.77 13.90 -10.49
CA LEU A 188 -20.35 12.60 -10.16
C LEU A 188 -21.72 12.33 -10.80
N VAL A 189 -22.15 13.11 -11.80
CA VAL A 189 -23.46 12.91 -12.47
C VAL A 189 -23.66 11.46 -12.93
N ASP A 190 -22.66 10.84 -13.55
CA ASP A 190 -22.74 9.44 -14.01
C ASP A 190 -22.93 8.45 -12.85
N CYS A 191 -22.30 8.72 -11.70
CA CYS A 191 -22.36 7.85 -10.52
C CYS A 191 -23.79 7.73 -9.97
N LYS A 192 -24.66 8.71 -10.25
CA LYS A 192 -26.06 8.69 -9.82
C LYS A 192 -26.83 7.52 -10.42
N HIS A 193 -26.45 7.04 -11.59
CA HIS A 193 -27.11 5.93 -12.29
C HIS A 193 -26.55 4.56 -11.94
N TRP A 194 -25.46 4.48 -11.19
CA TRP A 194 -24.88 3.20 -10.80
C TRP A 194 -25.75 2.49 -9.77
N SER A 195 -26.01 1.21 -10.05
CA SER A 195 -26.66 0.28 -9.12
C SER A 195 -25.70 -0.20 -8.03
N GLY A 196 -26.27 -0.79 -6.98
CA GLY A 196 -25.53 -1.27 -5.81
C GLY A 196 -25.52 -0.24 -4.69
N ARG A 197 -24.94 -0.63 -3.56
CA ARG A 197 -24.92 0.17 -2.33
C ARG A 197 -24.20 1.50 -2.55
N LYS A 198 -24.86 2.62 -2.23
CA LYS A 198 -24.30 3.97 -2.27
C LYS A 198 -23.91 4.43 -0.86
N ALA A 199 -23.15 5.51 -0.77
CA ALA A 199 -22.75 6.10 0.50
C ALA A 199 -23.94 6.41 1.43
N ARG A 200 -25.03 6.92 0.86
CA ARG A 200 -26.27 7.24 1.59
C ARG A 200 -27.05 6.03 2.11
N ASP A 201 -26.75 4.83 1.61
CA ASP A 201 -27.42 3.60 2.01
C ASP A 201 -26.68 2.92 3.18
N LEU A 202 -25.51 3.44 3.57
CA LEU A 202 -24.65 2.90 4.62
C LEU A 202 -24.96 3.53 5.98
N GLN A 203 -24.65 2.79 7.03
CA GLN A 203 -24.65 3.30 8.41
C GLN A 203 -23.29 3.10 9.07
N ALA A 204 -22.87 4.06 9.90
CA ALA A 204 -21.68 3.89 10.72
C ALA A 204 -21.88 2.70 11.69
N GLY A 205 -20.86 1.84 11.80
CA GLY A 205 -20.90 0.57 12.51
C GLY A 205 -21.38 -0.62 11.65
N GLU A 206 -21.85 -0.40 10.42
CA GLU A 206 -22.27 -1.51 9.53
C GLU A 206 -21.06 -2.38 9.15
N ARG A 207 -21.22 -3.70 9.31
CA ARG A 207 -20.16 -4.69 9.08
C ARG A 207 -20.50 -5.63 7.93
N PHE A 208 -19.52 -5.88 7.07
CA PHE A 208 -19.60 -6.78 5.93
C PHE A 208 -18.62 -7.94 6.10
N ARG A 209 -19.09 -9.16 5.89
CA ARG A 209 -18.26 -10.36 5.76
C ARG A 209 -18.36 -10.85 4.32
N ILE A 210 -17.24 -10.84 3.60
CA ILE A 210 -17.20 -11.25 2.21
C ILE A 210 -16.91 -12.76 2.18
N GLU A 211 -17.87 -13.54 1.71
CA GLU A 211 -17.75 -15.00 1.63
C GLU A 211 -16.70 -15.41 0.59
N ALA A 212 -16.70 -14.73 -0.56
CA ALA A 212 -15.79 -15.04 -1.64
C ALA A 212 -14.33 -14.87 -1.19
N ARG A 213 -13.52 -15.88 -1.52
CA ARG A 213 -12.10 -15.91 -1.25
C ARG A 213 -11.33 -15.78 -2.55
N ASP A 214 -10.13 -15.23 -2.47
CA ASP A 214 -9.20 -15.16 -3.59
C ASP A 214 -7.87 -15.80 -3.17
N THR A 215 -7.34 -16.65 -4.05
CA THR A 215 -6.06 -17.31 -3.83
C THR A 215 -4.93 -16.37 -4.25
N ILE A 216 -3.92 -16.20 -3.40
CA ILE A 216 -2.71 -15.46 -3.78
C ILE A 216 -2.02 -16.17 -4.93
N THR A 217 -1.92 -15.48 -6.05
CA THR A 217 -1.16 -15.87 -7.23
C THR A 217 -0.40 -14.64 -7.75
N LEU A 218 0.66 -14.84 -8.53
CA LEU A 218 1.43 -13.77 -9.16
C LEU A 218 2.15 -12.85 -8.16
N ALA A 219 2.49 -13.31 -6.95
CA ALA A 219 3.14 -12.43 -5.97
C ALA A 219 4.53 -11.94 -6.42
N PRO A 220 5.41 -12.76 -7.01
CA PRO A 220 6.68 -12.28 -7.57
C PRO A 220 6.49 -11.31 -8.74
N GLU A 221 5.47 -11.50 -9.57
CA GLU A 221 5.17 -10.65 -10.73
C GLU A 221 4.73 -9.25 -10.28
N LEU A 222 3.93 -9.14 -9.23
CA LEU A 222 3.57 -7.85 -8.62
C LEU A 222 4.82 -7.11 -8.07
N VAL A 223 5.75 -7.86 -7.48
CA VAL A 223 7.01 -7.32 -6.94
C VAL A 223 7.91 -6.81 -8.06
N ARG A 224 8.10 -7.60 -9.13
CA ARG A 224 8.92 -7.21 -10.29
C ARG A 224 8.34 -6.01 -11.01
N SER A 225 7.03 -5.97 -11.23
CA SER A 225 6.36 -4.88 -11.96
C SER A 225 6.38 -3.54 -11.22
N SER A 226 6.61 -3.54 -9.90
CA SER A 226 6.74 -2.33 -9.08
C SER A 226 8.18 -1.91 -8.82
N LEU A 227 9.17 -2.63 -9.37
CA LEU A 227 10.60 -2.45 -9.04
C LEU A 227 10.91 -2.74 -7.56
N ASN A 228 10.08 -3.52 -6.88
CA ASN A 228 10.31 -3.91 -5.49
C ASN A 228 11.49 -4.91 -5.43
N MET A 229 12.52 -4.56 -4.66
CA MET A 229 13.77 -5.29 -4.49
C MET A 229 13.90 -6.03 -3.15
N ALA A 230 12.84 -6.08 -2.33
CA ALA A 230 12.86 -6.82 -1.08
C ALA A 230 13.02 -8.33 -1.34
N MET A 231 14.18 -8.87 -0.99
CA MET A 231 14.57 -10.21 -1.41
C MET A 231 13.71 -11.32 -0.81
N ALA A 232 13.09 -11.07 0.35
CA ALA A 232 12.15 -12.01 0.98
C ALA A 232 10.96 -12.37 0.07
N HIS A 233 10.64 -11.53 -0.93
CA HIS A 233 9.56 -11.78 -1.87
C HIS A 233 9.98 -12.59 -3.10
N THR A 234 11.29 -12.73 -3.35
CA THR A 234 11.83 -13.38 -4.55
C THR A 234 12.70 -14.59 -4.24
N ASP A 235 13.30 -14.65 -3.05
CA ASP A 235 14.15 -15.75 -2.60
C ASP A 235 13.58 -16.38 -1.32
N ALA A 236 13.17 -17.65 -1.42
CA ALA A 236 12.59 -18.42 -0.32
C ALA A 236 13.58 -18.63 0.85
N LYS A 237 14.89 -18.60 0.59
CA LYS A 237 15.92 -18.84 1.62
C LYS A 237 16.12 -17.66 2.56
N LEU A 238 15.66 -16.47 2.17
CA LEU A 238 15.84 -15.24 2.94
C LEU A 238 14.66 -14.93 3.89
N SER A 239 13.62 -15.75 3.84
CA SER A 239 12.51 -15.73 4.78
C SER A 239 12.76 -16.71 5.92
N TYR A 240 12.29 -16.37 7.13
CA TYR A 240 12.34 -17.26 8.28
C TYR A 240 11.39 -18.48 8.16
N LEU A 241 10.49 -18.47 7.17
CA LEU A 241 9.58 -19.59 6.89
C LEU A 241 10.20 -20.62 5.92
N GLY A 242 11.34 -20.33 5.29
CA GLY A 242 11.87 -21.15 4.20
C GLY A 242 11.03 -21.09 2.92
N GLU A 243 10.09 -20.15 2.84
CA GLU A 243 9.23 -19.86 1.69
C GLU A 243 9.24 -18.35 1.41
N ARG A 244 8.98 -17.94 0.16
CA ARG A 244 8.86 -16.52 -0.19
C ARG A 244 7.71 -15.89 0.60
N LEU A 245 7.98 -14.77 1.25
CA LEU A 245 6.93 -13.97 1.87
C LEU A 245 6.22 -13.18 0.77
N VAL A 246 4.89 -13.20 0.77
CA VAL A 246 4.10 -12.33 -0.10
C VAL A 246 4.30 -10.88 0.33
N TYR A 247 4.49 -9.99 -0.64
CA TYR A 247 4.55 -8.56 -0.38
C TYR A 247 3.24 -8.09 0.27
N GLY A 248 3.32 -7.43 1.42
CA GLY A 248 2.15 -6.99 2.17
C GLY A 248 1.15 -6.14 1.38
N GLY A 249 1.63 -5.34 0.41
CA GLY A 249 0.75 -4.62 -0.52
C GLY A 249 -0.15 -5.57 -1.33
N HIS A 250 0.30 -6.76 -1.70
CA HIS A 250 -0.54 -7.77 -2.34
C HIS A 250 -1.76 -8.12 -1.47
N THR A 251 -1.55 -8.35 -0.17
CA THR A 251 -2.63 -8.63 0.79
C THR A 251 -3.58 -7.45 0.92
N ILE A 252 -3.06 -6.22 1.00
CA ILE A 252 -3.87 -4.98 1.04
C ILE A 252 -4.71 -4.88 -0.23
N PHE A 253 -4.12 -5.10 -1.40
CA PHE A 253 -4.78 -4.88 -2.68
C PHE A 253 -5.84 -5.94 -2.96
N MET A 254 -5.56 -7.20 -2.61
CA MET A 254 -6.56 -8.27 -2.63
C MET A 254 -7.71 -7.99 -1.65
N GLY A 255 -7.37 -7.51 -0.44
CA GLY A 255 -8.36 -7.10 0.55
C GLY A 255 -9.28 -6.00 0.01
N TYR A 256 -8.70 -4.94 -0.54
CA TYR A 256 -9.45 -3.84 -1.16
C TYR A 256 -10.32 -4.31 -2.33
N ALA A 257 -9.81 -5.19 -3.19
CA ALA A 257 -10.57 -5.77 -4.29
C ALA A 257 -11.81 -6.53 -3.81
N GLN A 258 -11.69 -7.27 -2.70
CA GLN A 258 -12.83 -7.94 -2.07
C GLN A 258 -13.85 -6.92 -1.51
N LEU A 259 -13.39 -5.79 -0.96
CA LEU A 259 -14.28 -4.74 -0.46
C LEU A 259 -15.19 -4.15 -1.53
N THR A 260 -14.73 -4.05 -2.79
CA THR A 260 -15.58 -3.54 -3.88
C THR A 260 -16.79 -4.44 -4.17
N ARG A 261 -16.79 -5.70 -3.71
CA ARG A 261 -17.97 -6.59 -3.78
C ARG A 261 -19.06 -6.16 -2.80
N ALA A 262 -18.67 -5.63 -1.63
CA ALA A 262 -19.59 -5.09 -0.63
C ALA A 262 -19.92 -3.61 -0.88
N LEU A 263 -18.96 -2.84 -1.41
CA LEU A 263 -19.03 -1.40 -1.62
C LEU A 263 -18.73 -1.10 -3.11
N PRO A 264 -19.66 -1.42 -4.04
CA PRO A 264 -19.40 -1.36 -5.48
C PRO A 264 -19.32 0.06 -6.06
N ASN A 265 -19.63 1.09 -5.26
CA ASN A 265 -19.63 2.49 -5.67
C ASN A 265 -18.50 3.30 -4.98
N LEU A 266 -17.45 2.62 -4.52
CA LEU A 266 -16.19 3.28 -4.16
C LEU A 266 -15.59 3.97 -5.39
N LEU A 267 -15.22 5.24 -5.22
CA LEU A 267 -14.65 6.11 -6.26
C LEU A 267 -13.13 6.16 -6.18
N SER A 268 -12.57 6.18 -4.97
CA SER A 268 -11.13 6.15 -4.75
C SER A 268 -10.80 5.74 -3.31
N LEU A 269 -9.66 5.09 -3.15
CA LEU A 269 -8.96 5.08 -1.86
C LEU A 269 -8.18 6.39 -1.73
N LEU A 270 -8.35 7.09 -0.61
CA LEU A 270 -7.76 8.42 -0.40
C LEU A 270 -6.56 8.38 0.54
N ALA A 271 -6.69 7.71 1.69
CA ALA A 271 -5.67 7.80 2.72
C ALA A 271 -5.63 6.58 3.64
N TRP A 272 -4.43 6.13 4.05
CA TRP A 272 -4.22 5.04 4.99
C TRP A 272 -3.96 5.59 6.38
N GLU A 273 -4.84 5.26 7.30
CA GLU A 273 -4.76 5.70 8.70
C GLU A 273 -3.85 4.76 9.51
N ARG A 274 -4.05 3.45 9.36
CA ARG A 274 -3.27 2.43 10.06
C ARG A 274 -3.21 1.16 9.23
N CYS A 275 -2.07 0.48 9.25
CA CYS A 275 -1.90 -0.83 8.61
C CYS A 275 -0.96 -1.69 9.42
N ASP A 276 -1.44 -2.85 9.88
CA ASP A 276 -0.68 -3.81 10.67
C ASP A 276 -0.71 -5.19 9.98
N HIS A 277 0.47 -5.74 9.69
CA HIS A 277 0.63 -7.06 9.08
C HIS A 277 0.80 -8.07 10.21
N THR A 278 -0.30 -8.65 10.66
CA THR A 278 -0.35 -9.42 11.91
C THR A 278 0.25 -10.82 11.80
N ALA A 279 0.35 -11.36 10.58
CA ALA A 279 0.94 -12.66 10.30
C ALA A 279 1.44 -12.73 8.84
N PRO A 280 2.43 -13.59 8.53
CA PRO A 280 2.97 -13.71 7.18
C PRO A 280 1.95 -14.31 6.21
N VAL A 281 1.97 -13.83 4.97
CA VAL A 281 1.22 -14.40 3.83
C VAL A 281 2.22 -15.08 2.90
N VAL A 282 1.84 -16.22 2.33
CA VAL A 282 2.63 -16.96 1.33
C VAL A 282 1.79 -17.20 0.07
N GLU A 283 2.45 -17.58 -1.03
CA GLU A 283 1.77 -17.94 -2.28
C GLU A 283 0.77 -19.09 -2.03
N ASN A 284 -0.36 -19.09 -2.74
CA ASN A 284 -1.47 -20.04 -2.60
C ASN A 284 -2.33 -19.91 -1.33
N ASP A 285 -2.04 -18.95 -0.45
CA ASP A 285 -2.98 -18.58 0.60
C ASP A 285 -4.34 -18.17 0.04
N ARG A 286 -5.41 -18.62 0.68
CA ARG A 286 -6.78 -18.18 0.34
C ARG A 286 -7.19 -17.04 1.26
N LEU A 287 -7.24 -15.83 0.72
CA LEU A 287 -7.61 -14.63 1.46
C LEU A 287 -9.11 -14.41 1.48
N ARG A 288 -9.63 -13.97 2.63
CA ARG A 288 -10.97 -13.38 2.77
C ARG A 288 -10.89 -12.09 3.58
N THR A 289 -11.84 -11.19 3.34
CA THR A 289 -11.91 -9.90 4.03
C THR A 289 -13.24 -9.74 4.75
N GLU A 290 -13.17 -9.17 5.94
CA GLU A 290 -14.32 -8.54 6.58
C GLU A 290 -14.02 -7.07 6.87
N CYS A 291 -15.03 -6.22 6.85
CA CYS A 291 -14.84 -4.81 7.14
C CYS A 291 -16.02 -4.19 7.88
N THR A 292 -15.74 -3.07 8.54
CA THR A 292 -16.72 -2.22 9.20
C THR A 292 -16.58 -0.80 8.68
N VAL A 293 -17.68 -0.19 8.25
CA VAL A 293 -17.73 1.24 7.97
C VAL A 293 -17.85 1.96 9.31
N THR A 294 -16.72 2.39 9.87
CA THR A 294 -16.64 2.93 11.23
C THR A 294 -17.14 4.36 11.35
N ASP A 295 -17.04 5.13 10.26
CA ASP A 295 -17.50 6.51 10.21
C ASP A 295 -17.89 6.88 8.78
N ILE A 296 -18.84 7.81 8.66
CA ILE A 296 -19.37 8.32 7.39
C ILE A 296 -19.46 9.83 7.49
N VAL A 297 -18.74 10.52 6.61
CA VAL A 297 -18.73 11.98 6.56
C VAL A 297 -19.32 12.42 5.21
N PRO A 298 -20.60 12.84 5.19
CA PRO A 298 -21.24 13.34 3.97
C PRO A 298 -20.48 14.50 3.36
N LEU A 299 -20.39 14.51 2.04
CA LEU A 299 -19.80 15.61 1.28
C LEU A 299 -20.90 16.49 0.68
N PRO A 300 -20.68 17.81 0.59
CA PRO A 300 -21.67 18.72 0.01
C PRO A 300 -21.87 18.48 -1.49
N ALA A 301 -22.90 19.11 -2.06
CA ALA A 301 -23.13 19.18 -3.51
C ALA A 301 -23.20 17.82 -4.24
N ASP A 302 -23.91 16.85 -3.66
CA ASP A 302 -24.06 15.49 -4.21
C ASP A 302 -22.74 14.76 -4.47
N ARG A 303 -21.67 15.11 -3.75
CA ARG A 303 -20.35 14.50 -3.92
C ARG A 303 -20.17 13.20 -3.12
N GLY A 304 -21.25 12.53 -2.73
CA GLY A 304 -21.21 11.28 -1.96
C GLY A 304 -20.72 11.48 -0.52
N ALA A 305 -19.87 10.57 -0.02
CA ALA A 305 -19.32 10.65 1.33
C ALA A 305 -17.88 10.11 1.43
N LEU A 306 -17.17 10.56 2.45
CA LEU A 306 -15.98 9.89 2.95
C LEU A 306 -16.38 8.75 3.89
N LEU A 307 -15.83 7.57 3.66
CA LEU A 307 -16.03 6.40 4.50
C LEU A 307 -14.71 6.08 5.22
N ARG A 308 -14.75 5.96 6.54
CA ARG A 308 -13.66 5.38 7.31
C ARG A 308 -13.91 3.88 7.46
N ILE A 309 -13.08 3.07 6.82
CA ILE A 309 -13.26 1.61 6.76
C ILE A 309 -12.16 0.96 7.57
N ALA A 310 -12.54 0.10 8.52
CA ALA A 310 -11.64 -0.84 9.17
C ALA A 310 -11.83 -2.22 8.54
N ALA A 311 -10.78 -2.80 7.98
CA ALA A 311 -10.79 -4.08 7.28
C ALA A 311 -9.82 -5.06 7.93
N GLU A 312 -10.27 -6.28 8.15
CA GLU A 312 -9.46 -7.42 8.57
C GLU A 312 -9.37 -8.44 7.43
N VAL A 313 -8.15 -8.84 7.08
CA VAL A 313 -7.92 -9.89 6.08
C VAL A 313 -7.41 -11.13 6.79
N HIS A 314 -7.99 -12.27 6.43
CA HIS A 314 -7.63 -13.58 6.95
C HIS A 314 -7.08 -14.44 5.83
N ALA A 315 -6.00 -15.17 6.11
CA ALA A 315 -5.45 -16.18 5.22
C ALA A 315 -5.78 -17.57 5.74
N ALA A 316 -6.22 -18.44 4.83
CA ALA A 316 -6.46 -19.85 5.09
C ALA A 316 -5.49 -20.73 4.28
N ARG A 317 -4.85 -21.70 4.95
CA ARG A 317 -3.89 -22.64 4.34
C ARG A 317 -3.77 -23.96 5.12
N GLY A 318 -3.21 -24.97 4.47
CA GLY A 318 -2.90 -26.28 5.05
C GLY A 318 -4.02 -27.31 4.94
N GLU A 319 -3.73 -28.54 5.37
CA GLU A 319 -4.70 -29.65 5.47
C GLU A 319 -4.60 -30.32 6.86
N PRO A 320 -5.63 -30.24 7.72
CA PRO A 320 -6.86 -29.46 7.55
C PRO A 320 -6.58 -27.95 7.48
N GLU A 321 -7.46 -27.22 6.78
CA GLU A 321 -7.29 -25.78 6.58
C GLU A 321 -7.35 -25.02 7.91
N THR A 322 -6.34 -24.20 8.17
CA THR A 322 -6.29 -23.29 9.31
C THR A 322 -6.35 -21.86 8.84
N GLU A 323 -7.09 -21.02 9.57
CA GLU A 323 -7.28 -19.63 9.24
C GLU A 323 -6.67 -18.72 10.32
N SER A 324 -5.98 -17.67 9.88
CA SER A 324 -5.40 -16.67 10.78
C SER A 324 -5.60 -15.27 10.22
N LYS A 325 -5.72 -14.27 11.12
CA LYS A 325 -5.72 -12.87 10.72
C LYS A 325 -4.31 -12.47 10.27
N VAL A 326 -4.19 -11.92 9.07
CA VAL A 326 -2.90 -11.53 8.47
C VAL A 326 -2.76 -10.03 8.24
N LEU A 327 -3.88 -9.28 8.23
CA LEU A 327 -3.88 -7.83 8.04
C LEU A 327 -4.99 -7.19 8.87
N ASP A 328 -4.67 -6.06 9.50
CA ASP A 328 -5.61 -5.12 10.12
C ASP A 328 -5.33 -3.72 9.56
N TRP A 329 -6.29 -3.18 8.82
CA TRP A 329 -6.11 -2.01 7.97
C TRP A 329 -7.26 -1.02 8.15
N THR A 330 -6.94 0.22 8.46
CA THR A 330 -7.90 1.33 8.54
C THR A 330 -7.54 2.39 7.51
N PHE A 331 -8.51 2.80 6.71
CA PHE A 331 -8.30 3.77 5.63
C PHE A 331 -9.57 4.58 5.36
N TRP A 332 -9.37 5.69 4.66
CA TRP A 332 -10.43 6.56 4.17
C TRP A 332 -10.62 6.34 2.68
N ALA A 333 -11.87 6.14 2.27
CA ALA A 333 -12.26 6.02 0.87
C ALA A 333 -13.39 6.98 0.54
N TRP A 334 -13.45 7.40 -0.72
CA TRP A 334 -14.54 8.17 -1.28
C TRP A 334 -15.55 7.24 -1.91
N SER A 335 -16.83 7.43 -1.61
CA SER A 335 -17.94 6.66 -2.16
C SER A 335 -19.03 7.59 -2.69
N ALA A 336 -19.64 7.22 -3.81
CA ALA A 336 -20.73 7.98 -4.46
C ALA A 336 -22.06 7.92 -3.71
#